data_AF-A0A4Q6FE81-F1
#
_entry.id   AF-A0A4Q6FE81-F1
#
_cell.length_a   1.000
_cell.length_b   1.000
_cell.length_c   1.000
_cell.angle_alpha   90.00
_cell.angle_beta   90.00
_cell.angle_gamma   90.00
#
_symmetry.space_group_name_H-M   'P 1'
#
loop_
_entity.id
_entity.type
_entity.pdbx_description
1 polymer ?
#
loop_
_entity_poly.entity_id
_entity_poly.type
_entity_poly.pdbx_seq_one_letter_code
_entity_poly.pdbx_strand_id
1 'polypeptide(L)' 'MIHVRDLQKTYRIPEKDPGLMGSVRALFKRQYVDRHALAPIS' A
#
# COMPACT_ATOMS: atom_id res chain seq x y z
N MET A 1 11.41 -4.11 30.30
CA MET A 1 11.28 -5.10 29.21
C MET A 1 10.08 -4.70 28.38
N ILE A 2 10.21 -4.58 27.05
CA ILE A 2 9.10 -4.18 26.18
C ILE A 2 8.57 -5.43 25.48
N HIS A 3 7.29 -5.72 25.66
CA HIS A 3 6.58 -6.79 24.94
C HIS A 3 5.71 -6.15 23.85
N VAL A 4 5.96 -6.55 22.61
CA VAL A 4 5.17 -6.14 21.44
C VAL A 4 4.40 -7.35 20.96
N ARG A 5 3.10 -7.18 20.75
CA ARG A 5 2.19 -8.20 20.19
C ARG A 5 1.61 -7.66 18.89
N ASP A 6 1.25 -8.56 17.99
CA ASP A 6 0.52 -8.24 16.75
C ASP A 6 1.28 -7.24 15.84
N LEU A 7 2.58 -7.44 15.69
CA LEU A 7 3.38 -6.59 14.81
C LEU A 7 2.91 -6.78 13.36
N GLN A 8 2.43 -5.70 12.75
CA GLN A 8 1.98 -5.67 11.36
C GLN A 8 2.77 -4.67 10.54
N LYS A 9 3.01 -5.03 9.28
CA LYS A 9 3.65 -4.16 8.31
C LYS A 9 2.72 -3.94 7.14
N THR A 10 2.36 -2.70 6.88
CA THR A 10 1.51 -2.30 5.76
C THR A 10 2.35 -1.51 4.75
N TYR A 11 2.22 -1.85 3.48
CA TYR A 11 2.81 -1.10 2.38
C TYR A 11 1.71 -0.34 1.64
N ARG A 12 1.98 0.93 1.34
CA ARG A 12 1.11 1.76 0.51
C ARG A 12 1.64 1.76 -0.92
N ILE A 13 0.92 1.10 -1.82
CA ILE A 13 1.34 0.91 -3.20
C ILE A 13 0.54 1.86 -4.10
N PRO A 14 1.17 2.73 -4.89
CA PRO A 14 0.45 3.56 -5.86
C PRO A 14 -0.15 2.67 -6.94
N GLU A 15 -1.46 2.77 -7.14
CA GLU A 15 -2.17 2.04 -8.19
C GLU A 15 -2.40 2.97 -9.38
N LYS A 16 -2.09 2.49 -10.58
CA LYS A 16 -2.23 3.24 -11.83
C LYS A 16 -2.90 2.37 -12.87
N ASP A 17 -3.98 2.88 -13.47
CA ASP A 17 -4.61 2.25 -14.62
C ASP A 17 -3.61 2.14 -15.78
N PRO A 18 -3.55 1.01 -16.50
CA PRO A 18 -2.65 0.87 -17.64
C PRO A 18 -2.96 1.89 -18.75
N GLY A 19 -1.91 2.33 -19.45
CA GLY A 19 -2.01 3.25 -20.60
C GLY A 19 -1.71 4.73 -20.31
N LEU A 20 -1.77 5.54 -21.36
CA LEU A 20 -1.50 6.99 -21.35
C LEU A 20 -2.54 7.74 -20.50
N MET A 21 -3.82 7.42 -20.67
CA MET A 21 -4.92 8.04 -19.91
C MET A 21 -4.76 7.79 -18.41
N GLY A 22 -4.39 6.57 -18.02
CA GLY A 22 -4.12 6.21 -16.62
C GLY A 22 -2.89 6.91 -16.05
N SER A 23 -1.89 7.20 -16.87
CA SER A 23 -0.71 7.99 -16.48
C SER A 23 -1.06 9.44 -16.19
N VAL A 24 -1.86 10.07 -17.06
CA VAL A 24 -2.33 11.45 -16.86
C VAL A 24 -3.23 11.51 -15.63
N ARG A 25 -4.16 10.56 -15.49
CA ARG A 25 -5.06 10.50 -14.32
C ARG A 25 -4.30 10.32 -13.01
N ALA A 26 -3.22 9.54 -12.98
CA ALA A 26 -2.40 9.36 -11.78
C ALA A 26 -1.63 10.63 -11.35
N LEU A 27 -1.38 11.57 -12.26
CA LEU A 27 -0.80 12.88 -11.92
C LEU A 27 -1.80 13.78 -11.20
N PHE A 28 -3.08 13.70 -11.55
CA PHE A 28 -4.14 14.56 -10.98
C PHE A 28 -4.89 13.90 -9.81
N LYS A 29 -5.01 12.57 -9.80
CA LYS A 29 -5.72 11.80 -8.79
C LYS A 29 -4.89 10.58 -8.42
N ARG A 30 -4.00 10.77 -7.44
CA ARG A 30 -3.17 9.69 -6.89
C ARG A 30 -4.06 8.68 -6.16
N GLN A 31 -4.05 7.45 -6.63
CA GLN A 31 -4.71 6.31 -5.99
C GLN A 31 -3.65 5.43 -5.34
N TYR A 32 -4.00 4.90 -4.17
CA TYR A 32 -3.11 4.04 -3.40
C TYR A 32 -3.91 2.86 -2.88
N VAL A 33 -3.28 1.70 -2.86
CA VAL A 33 -3.79 0.49 -2.24
C VAL A 33 -2.87 0.10 -1.10
N ASP A 34 -3.45 -0.08 0.07
CA ASP A 34 -2.74 -0.59 1.23
C ASP A 34 -2.73 -2.12 1.17
N ARG A 35 -1.53 -2.71 1.26
CA ARG A 35 -1.32 -4.16 1.28
C ARG A 35 -0.55 -4.55 2.53
N HIS A 36 -1.08 -5.53 3.25
CA HIS A 36 -0.36 -6.13 4.38
C HIS A 36 0.77 -7.02 3.86
N ALA A 37 1.96 -6.84 4.43
CA ALA A 37 3.19 -7.48 3.99
C ALA A 37 3.15 -9.01 4.13
N LEU A 38 2.64 -9.51 5.26
CA LEU A 38 2.54 -10.91 5.66
C LEU A 38 1.53 -11.03 6.82
N ALA A 39 1.09 -12.26 7.13
CA ALA A 39 0.28 -12.53 8.32
C ALA A 39 1.03 -12.09 9.60
N PRO A 40 0.32 -11.57 10.62
CA PRO A 40 0.94 -11.11 11.86
C PRO A 40 1.76 -12.23 12.50
N ILE A 41 2.94 -11.88 13.01
CA ILE A 41 3.84 -12.81 13.69
C ILE A 41 3.51 -12.72 15.19
N SER A 42 3.08 -13.84 15.77
CA SER A 42 2.70 -13.98 17.18
C SER A 42 3.88 -14.06 18.14
#